data_AF-A0A132B5X2-F1
#
_entry.id   AF-A0A132B5X2-F1
#
_cell.length_a   1.000
_cell.length_b   1.000
_cell.length_c   1.000
_cell.angle_alpha   90.00
_cell.angle_beta   90.00
_cell.angle_gamma   90.00
#
_symmetry.space_group_name_H-M   'P 1'
#
loop_
_entity.id
_entity.type
_entity.pdbx_description
1 polymer ?
#
loop_
_entity_poly.entity_id
_entity_poly.type
_entity_poly.pdbx_seq_one_letter_code
_entity_poly.pdbx_strand_id
1 'polypeptide(L)'
;MATFENSNGTVQCNYTTTALFQDSVQTCNPYIAALQTCPQHPISQATRLQIVNQTAQCLPGAWNDVWAYNSDPSYLHNFTSVPPPTFPANTSCHYPDLVPILQQACSFDFGRVQLECNEAPDPNVIKNGQPYVDCQTEAMIQYWRCTQQKPFSEVTDCVIENAQKVNWVPPIEPYSGAMTCPDRTTYLASTGISIILVFVAVLFFTWLAPLILRKLKILFNMKLSGPPPQVWRREKKFTLRAYLVIKSLGTDVLVAYLTVLILRNAGLTSVVSTRAALVDSIFLIAVRPRVAPLTGFLGFWKGFSETGFADLVADAMLSWVAGTKIFHSYWKYINTPPSNPAAPAYDMRILGIGALMSCAPAFITLMFLFFTAASWTKNNKFSEMMAIYFMLLLAFVAFFCLLPFIAIIEVLSMLIMAIRRKRGHSSNPSKRSCWEIPLTISWWGFRDVFYPIILLMSLTINLGNWIFFVSYVKIAGDLFCPSGSRAVEALWIGLPVGITIVFAVFKKLTDPVEEWEM
;
A
#
# COMPACT_ATOMS: atom_id res chain seq x y z
N MET A 1 39.55 17.60 -16.62
CA MET A 1 39.54 16.23 -17.15
C MET A 1 40.98 15.76 -17.25
N ALA A 2 41.39 14.75 -16.49
CA ALA A 2 42.76 14.22 -16.53
C ALA A 2 42.68 12.73 -16.88
N THR A 3 43.14 12.37 -18.08
CA THR A 3 43.24 10.99 -18.54
C THR A 3 44.57 10.42 -18.08
N PHE A 4 44.54 9.27 -17.39
CA PHE A 4 45.75 8.52 -17.07
C PHE A 4 45.75 7.25 -17.93
N GLU A 5 46.74 7.10 -18.79
CA GLU A 5 47.02 5.83 -19.43
C GLU A 5 47.68 4.92 -18.39
N ASN A 6 47.02 3.81 -18.08
CA ASN A 6 47.65 2.76 -17.29
C ASN A 6 48.63 1.98 -18.18
N SER A 7 49.61 1.27 -17.59
CA SER A 7 50.66 0.54 -18.33
C SER A 7 50.16 -0.54 -19.31
N ASN A 8 48.86 -0.83 -19.30
CA ASN A 8 48.18 -1.76 -20.21
C ASN A 8 47.45 -1.07 -21.38
N GLY A 9 47.61 0.25 -21.57
CA GLY A 9 46.96 1.00 -22.66
C GLY A 9 45.46 1.26 -22.47
N THR A 10 44.90 0.95 -21.30
CA THR A 10 43.55 1.36 -20.93
C THR A 10 43.59 2.77 -20.35
N VAL A 11 42.89 3.70 -21.01
CA VAL A 11 42.66 5.05 -20.48
C VAL A 11 41.68 4.91 -19.33
N GLN A 12 42.14 5.15 -18.10
CA GLN A 12 41.26 5.25 -16.95
C GLN A 12 40.81 6.70 -16.77
N CYS A 13 39.50 6.85 -16.59
CA CYS A 13 38.90 8.15 -16.34
C CYS A 13 38.96 8.34 -14.84
N ASN A 14 39.93 9.11 -14.36
CA ASN A 14 40.01 9.45 -12.95
C ASN A 14 38.99 10.55 -12.64
N TYR A 15 37.71 10.19 -12.65
CA TYR A 15 36.66 11.05 -12.13
C TYR A 15 36.74 10.99 -10.60
N THR A 16 37.21 12.08 -10.00
CA THR A 16 37.01 12.26 -8.56
C THR A 16 35.53 12.59 -8.33
N THR A 17 34.95 12.04 -7.26
CA THR A 17 33.58 12.34 -6.79
C THR A 17 33.32 13.84 -6.76
N THR A 18 34.31 14.59 -6.29
CA THR A 18 34.24 16.03 -6.14
C THR A 18 34.11 16.74 -7.48
N ALA A 19 34.88 16.33 -8.49
CA ALA A 19 34.83 16.96 -9.82
C ALA A 19 33.49 16.71 -10.52
N LEU A 20 32.98 15.48 -10.46
CA LEU A 20 31.72 15.11 -11.12
C LEU A 20 30.51 15.75 -10.41
N PHE A 21 30.55 15.82 -9.08
CA PHE A 21 29.56 16.54 -8.30
C PHE A 21 29.60 18.05 -8.58
N GLN A 22 30.78 18.67 -8.65
CA GLN A 22 30.93 20.10 -8.97
C GLN A 22 30.36 20.43 -10.34
N ASP A 23 30.61 19.59 -11.36
CA ASP A 23 30.09 19.78 -12.71
C ASP A 23 28.54 19.68 -12.75
N SER A 24 27.99 18.69 -12.04
CA SER A 24 26.53 18.54 -11.92
C SER A 24 25.89 19.73 -11.19
N VAL A 25 26.51 20.21 -10.11
CA VAL A 25 26.06 21.40 -9.37
C VAL A 25 26.16 22.65 -10.23
N GLN A 26 27.24 22.82 -10.99
CA GLN A 26 27.42 23.97 -11.88
C GLN A 26 26.37 24.00 -12.99
N THR A 27 26.09 22.83 -13.59
CA THR A 27 25.04 22.66 -14.61
C THR A 27 23.66 22.97 -14.04
N CYS A 28 23.37 22.51 -12.83
CA CYS A 28 22.08 22.70 -12.17
C CYS A 28 21.97 23.99 -11.34
N ASN A 29 22.97 24.87 -11.40
CA ASN A 29 23.05 26.07 -10.57
C ASN A 29 21.81 26.97 -10.65
N PRO A 30 21.18 27.23 -11.82
CA PRO A 30 19.96 28.03 -11.88
C PRO A 30 18.81 27.44 -11.04
N TYR A 31 18.67 26.12 -11.03
CA TYR A 31 17.63 25.40 -10.29
C TYR A 31 17.92 25.38 -8.79
N ILE A 32 19.18 25.12 -8.42
CA ILE A 32 19.66 25.17 -7.04
C ILE A 32 19.46 26.58 -6.48
N ALA A 33 19.85 27.62 -7.21
CA ALA A 33 19.67 29.01 -6.80
C ALA A 33 18.20 29.36 -6.60
N ALA A 34 17.30 28.91 -7.48
CA ALA A 34 15.86 29.10 -7.32
C ALA A 34 15.33 28.41 -6.05
N LEU A 35 15.82 27.21 -5.73
CA LEU A 35 15.47 26.47 -4.53
C LEU A 35 15.95 27.16 -3.24
N GLN A 36 17.13 27.79 -3.30
CA GLN A 36 17.74 28.53 -2.18
C GLN A 36 17.24 29.97 -2.02
N THR A 37 16.43 30.46 -2.96
CA THR A 37 15.93 31.84 -2.89
C THR A 37 14.82 31.94 -1.85
N CYS A 38 15.00 32.82 -0.86
CA CYS A 38 13.91 33.22 0.04
C CYS A 38 12.96 34.16 -0.70
N PRO A 39 11.67 33.82 -0.89
CA PRO A 39 10.75 34.72 -1.58
C PRO A 39 10.33 35.90 -0.69
N GLN A 40 10.17 37.09 -1.26
CA GLN A 40 9.65 38.27 -0.56
C GLN A 40 8.17 38.10 -0.12
N HIS A 41 7.40 37.30 -0.86
CA HIS A 41 6.01 36.97 -0.55
C HIS A 41 5.80 35.46 -0.55
N PRO A 42 4.82 34.94 0.21
CA PRO A 42 4.50 33.51 0.18
C PRO A 42 4.19 33.03 -1.25
N ILE A 43 5.06 32.18 -1.81
CA ILE A 43 4.82 31.54 -3.11
C ILE A 43 3.88 30.33 -2.96
N SER A 44 3.10 30.04 -4.01
CA SER A 44 2.15 28.92 -4.03
C SER A 44 2.85 27.57 -3.85
N GLN A 45 2.16 26.59 -3.24
CA GLN A 45 2.68 25.23 -3.09
C GLN A 45 3.03 24.58 -4.44
N ALA A 46 2.28 24.92 -5.50
CA ALA A 46 2.54 24.44 -6.85
C ALA A 46 3.89 24.90 -7.41
N THR A 47 4.17 26.19 -7.29
CA THR A 47 5.45 26.78 -7.73
C THR A 47 6.63 26.17 -6.96
N ARG A 48 6.46 25.96 -5.65
CA ARG A 48 7.49 25.34 -4.79
C ARG A 48 7.84 23.93 -5.27
N LEU A 49 6.81 23.11 -5.47
CA LEU A 49 7.01 21.72 -5.88
C LEU A 49 7.53 21.62 -7.32
N GLN A 50 7.20 22.58 -8.19
CA GLN A 50 7.84 22.69 -9.50
C GLN A 50 9.36 22.94 -9.38
N ILE A 51 9.80 23.86 -8.51
CA ILE A 51 11.23 24.16 -8.31
C ILE A 51 11.96 22.95 -7.74
N VAL A 52 11.41 22.34 -6.68
CA VAL A 52 11.95 21.11 -6.08
C VAL A 52 12.07 20.03 -7.15
N ASN A 53 11.03 19.85 -7.96
CA ASN A 53 10.99 18.85 -9.02
C ASN A 53 12.04 19.11 -10.11
N GLN A 54 12.15 20.33 -10.61
CA GLN A 54 13.14 20.67 -11.63
C GLN A 54 14.57 20.50 -11.09
N THR A 55 14.81 20.88 -9.84
CA THR A 55 16.14 20.71 -9.19
C THR A 55 16.47 19.22 -9.02
N ALA A 56 15.51 18.44 -8.53
CA ALA A 56 15.64 17.01 -8.30
C ALA A 56 15.64 16.16 -9.59
N GLN A 57 15.21 16.70 -10.73
CA GLN A 57 15.41 16.07 -12.05
C GLN A 57 16.73 16.48 -12.68
N CYS A 58 17.17 17.72 -12.50
CA CYS A 58 18.39 18.23 -13.11
C CYS A 58 19.63 17.46 -12.63
N LEU A 59 19.79 17.26 -11.33
CA LEU A 59 20.98 16.63 -10.76
C LEU A 59 21.15 15.16 -11.18
N PRO A 60 20.11 14.30 -11.12
CA PRO A 60 20.15 12.97 -11.71
C PRO A 60 20.34 12.97 -13.24
N GLY A 61 19.78 13.96 -13.94
CA GLY A 61 19.99 14.16 -15.37
C GLY A 61 21.47 14.39 -15.66
N ALA A 62 22.04 15.46 -15.08
CA ALA A 62 23.45 15.81 -15.21
C ALA A 62 24.37 14.65 -14.80
N TRP A 63 24.00 13.92 -13.75
CA TRP A 63 24.67 12.68 -13.37
C TRP A 63 24.67 11.68 -14.53
N ASN A 64 23.49 11.29 -15.00
CA ASN A 64 23.32 10.31 -16.07
C ASN A 64 23.99 10.74 -17.38
N ASP A 65 23.97 12.02 -17.74
CA ASP A 65 24.60 12.52 -18.97
C ASP A 65 26.13 12.36 -18.93
N VAL A 66 26.74 12.50 -17.76
CA VAL A 66 28.18 12.22 -17.60
C VAL A 66 28.48 10.72 -17.78
N TRP A 67 27.55 9.84 -17.37
CA TRP A 67 27.67 8.39 -17.54
C TRP A 67 27.30 7.89 -18.94
N ALA A 68 26.40 8.60 -19.60
CA ALA A 68 25.82 8.31 -20.89
C ALA A 68 26.69 8.78 -22.05
N TYR A 69 28.03 8.77 -21.91
CA TYR A 69 29.01 9.34 -22.86
C TYR A 69 28.84 8.89 -24.34
N ASN A 70 28.01 7.87 -24.62
CA ASN A 70 27.64 7.40 -25.95
C ASN A 70 26.12 7.30 -26.24
N SER A 71 25.22 7.71 -25.34
CA SER A 71 23.77 7.65 -25.53
C SER A 71 23.12 9.04 -25.44
N ASP A 72 22.82 9.59 -26.61
CA ASP A 72 21.88 10.69 -26.90
C ASP A 72 21.89 11.90 -25.91
N PRO A 73 22.68 12.96 -26.16
CA PRO A 73 22.73 14.18 -25.33
C PRO A 73 21.42 14.98 -25.27
N SER A 74 20.35 14.50 -25.91
CA SER A 74 19.02 15.10 -25.85
C SER A 74 18.32 14.95 -24.50
N TYR A 75 18.76 14.04 -23.61
CA TYR A 75 18.11 13.85 -22.31
C TYR A 75 18.25 15.09 -21.41
N LEU A 76 19.47 15.57 -21.12
CA LEU A 76 19.67 16.82 -20.37
C LEU A 76 19.00 18.02 -21.03
N HIS A 77 19.13 18.12 -22.36
CA HIS A 77 18.70 19.28 -23.14
C HIS A 77 17.19 19.48 -23.07
N ASN A 78 16.41 18.40 -22.91
CA ASN A 78 14.97 18.50 -22.71
C ASN A 78 14.62 19.08 -21.33
N PHE A 79 15.39 18.80 -20.28
CA PHE A 79 15.12 19.31 -18.92
C PHE A 79 15.63 20.73 -18.68
N THR A 80 16.82 21.05 -19.18
CA THR A 80 17.43 22.39 -19.04
C THR A 80 16.77 23.45 -19.93
N SER A 81 15.91 23.04 -20.87
CA SER A 81 15.19 23.95 -21.76
C SER A 81 14.14 24.83 -21.07
N VAL A 82 13.64 24.42 -19.89
CA VAL A 82 12.64 25.19 -19.13
C VAL A 82 13.31 25.84 -17.92
N PRO A 83 13.45 27.18 -17.88
CA PRO A 83 14.06 27.86 -16.75
C PRO A 83 13.22 27.67 -15.47
N PRO A 84 13.85 27.67 -14.28
CA PRO A 84 13.11 27.59 -13.03
C PRO A 84 12.25 28.84 -12.82
N PRO A 85 11.10 28.72 -12.15
CA PRO A 85 10.31 29.88 -11.73
C PRO A 85 11.16 30.88 -10.94
N THR A 86 11.09 32.16 -11.31
CA THR A 86 11.79 33.25 -10.62
C THR A 86 10.82 34.09 -9.79
N PHE A 87 11.29 34.63 -8.67
CA PHE A 87 10.51 35.48 -7.80
C PHE A 87 11.42 36.48 -7.07
N PRO A 88 10.88 37.62 -6.59
CA PRO A 88 11.67 38.61 -5.86
C PRO A 88 12.28 37.99 -4.60
N ALA A 89 13.61 38.10 -4.49
CA ALA A 89 14.35 37.59 -3.34
C ALA A 89 14.22 38.54 -2.15
N ASN A 90 13.97 37.98 -0.96
CA ASN A 90 14.09 38.71 0.28
C ASN A 90 15.56 38.72 0.74
N THR A 91 16.23 39.86 0.61
CA THR A 91 17.64 40.02 0.97
C THR A 91 17.93 39.87 2.47
N SER A 92 16.90 39.93 3.33
CA SER A 92 17.04 39.72 4.77
C SER A 92 17.00 38.24 5.19
N CYS A 93 16.70 37.34 4.25
CA CYS A 93 16.57 35.91 4.50
C CYS A 93 17.60 35.14 3.67
N HIS A 94 18.32 34.23 4.32
CA HIS A 94 19.27 33.33 3.67
C HIS A 94 19.01 31.91 4.14
N TYR A 95 18.66 31.02 3.21
CA TYR A 95 18.68 29.59 3.49
C TYR A 95 20.13 29.08 3.47
N PRO A 96 20.45 28.00 4.23
CA PRO A 96 21.77 27.39 4.21
C PRO A 96 22.17 26.94 2.80
N ASP A 97 23.46 26.92 2.49
CA ASP A 97 23.89 26.40 1.20
C ASP A 97 23.56 24.90 1.06
N LEU A 98 22.92 24.51 -0.05
CA LEU A 98 22.43 23.16 -0.30
C LEU A 98 23.58 22.24 -0.69
N VAL A 99 24.61 22.77 -1.35
CA VAL A 99 25.71 21.97 -1.89
C VAL A 99 26.49 21.25 -0.78
N PRO A 100 26.92 21.92 0.32
CA PRO A 100 27.53 21.23 1.46
C PRO A 100 26.59 20.20 2.12
N ILE A 101 25.29 20.51 2.19
CA ILE A 101 24.28 19.60 2.77
C ILE A 101 24.20 18.31 1.94
N LEU A 102 24.16 18.42 0.61
CA LEU A 102 24.13 17.25 -0.29
C LEU A 102 25.38 16.38 -0.12
N GLN A 103 26.56 16.99 -0.03
CA GLN A 103 27.82 16.28 0.17
C GLN A 103 27.85 15.51 1.50
N GLN A 104 27.30 16.12 2.56
CA GLN A 104 27.26 15.52 3.88
C GLN A 104 26.16 14.44 4.00
N ALA A 105 24.99 14.69 3.43
CA ALA A 105 23.85 13.79 3.49
C ALA A 105 24.05 12.53 2.63
N CYS A 106 24.58 12.72 1.42
CA CYS A 106 24.67 11.69 0.40
C CYS A 106 26.14 11.38 0.11
N SER A 107 26.86 10.77 1.04
CA SER A 107 28.22 10.31 0.77
C SER A 107 28.21 9.00 -0.01
N PHE A 108 28.79 8.98 -1.22
CA PHE A 108 28.96 7.77 -2.02
C PHE A 108 30.44 7.42 -2.16
N ASP A 109 30.79 6.16 -1.89
CA ASP A 109 32.15 5.64 -2.00
C ASP A 109 32.46 5.26 -3.46
N PHE A 110 32.89 6.25 -4.25
CA PHE A 110 33.30 6.04 -5.65
C PHE A 110 34.56 5.17 -5.78
N GLY A 111 35.34 5.00 -4.71
CA GLY A 111 36.50 4.11 -4.73
C GLY A 111 36.13 2.64 -4.97
N ARG A 112 34.85 2.28 -4.80
CA ARG A 112 34.32 0.94 -5.08
C ARG A 112 33.77 0.78 -6.50
N VAL A 113 33.66 1.85 -7.26
CA VAL A 113 33.15 1.83 -8.64
C VAL A 113 34.34 2.01 -9.57
N GLN A 114 34.90 0.90 -10.05
CA GLN A 114 35.95 0.94 -11.07
C GLN A 114 35.33 1.28 -12.43
N LEU A 115 35.85 2.33 -13.07
CA LEU A 115 35.33 2.83 -14.34
C LEU A 115 36.38 2.71 -15.43
N GLU A 116 36.00 2.08 -16.53
CA GLU A 116 36.78 2.06 -17.76
C GLU A 116 36.16 3.06 -18.74
N CYS A 117 36.95 3.99 -19.30
CA CYS A 117 36.44 5.13 -20.09
C CYS A 117 35.71 4.74 -21.39
N ASN A 118 35.88 3.51 -21.87
CA ASN A 118 35.62 3.17 -23.28
C ASN A 118 34.54 2.12 -23.48
N GLU A 119 33.94 1.59 -22.41
CA GLU A 119 32.83 0.64 -22.51
C GLU A 119 31.51 1.35 -22.20
N ALA A 120 30.43 0.88 -22.85
CA ALA A 120 29.09 1.30 -22.47
C ALA A 120 28.93 1.13 -20.95
N PRO A 121 28.31 2.10 -20.24
CA PRO A 121 28.24 2.06 -18.80
C PRO A 121 27.69 0.71 -18.37
N ASP A 122 28.48 -0.05 -17.60
CA ASP A 122 28.05 -1.34 -17.06
C ASP A 122 26.69 -1.09 -16.38
N PRO A 123 25.63 -1.83 -16.74
CA PRO A 123 24.33 -1.71 -16.08
C PRO A 123 24.43 -1.80 -14.56
N ASN A 124 25.44 -2.49 -14.04
CA ASN A 124 25.72 -2.55 -12.61
C ASN A 124 26.23 -1.22 -12.03
N VAL A 125 26.99 -0.42 -12.78
CA VAL A 125 27.45 0.92 -12.35
C VAL A 125 26.28 1.88 -12.21
N ILE A 126 25.37 1.91 -13.19
CA ILE A 126 24.14 2.72 -13.14
C ILE A 126 23.29 2.28 -11.94
N LYS A 127 23.09 0.96 -11.79
CA LYS A 127 22.33 0.39 -10.67
C LYS A 127 22.96 0.68 -9.31
N ASN A 128 24.28 0.69 -9.22
CA ASN A 128 25.02 1.01 -7.99
C ASN A 128 25.00 2.51 -7.69
N GLY A 129 24.89 3.39 -8.69
CA GLY A 129 24.74 4.84 -8.52
C GLY A 129 23.33 5.29 -8.12
N GLN A 130 22.31 4.46 -8.37
CA GLN A 130 20.91 4.82 -8.08
C GLN A 130 20.65 5.26 -6.62
N PRO A 131 21.17 4.61 -5.56
CA PRO A 131 20.95 5.05 -4.19
C PRO A 131 21.50 6.45 -3.88
N TYR A 132 22.58 6.86 -4.56
CA TYR A 132 23.12 8.21 -4.43
C TYR A 132 22.19 9.24 -5.07
N VAL A 133 21.71 8.94 -6.27
CA VAL A 133 20.74 9.76 -7.00
C VAL A 133 19.43 9.89 -6.20
N ASP A 134 18.94 8.79 -5.63
CA ASP A 134 17.75 8.77 -4.78
C ASP A 134 17.95 9.62 -3.52
N CYS A 135 19.12 9.51 -2.87
CA CYS A 135 19.49 10.34 -1.72
C CYS A 135 19.50 11.83 -2.06
N GLN A 136 20.12 12.22 -3.18
CA GLN A 136 20.16 13.63 -3.60
C GLN A 136 18.76 14.16 -3.88
N THR A 137 17.95 13.39 -4.61
CA THR A 137 16.55 13.70 -4.91
C THR A 137 15.77 13.94 -3.62
N GLU A 138 15.91 13.04 -2.65
CA GLU A 138 15.24 13.17 -1.35
C GLU A 138 15.78 14.37 -0.56
N ALA A 139 17.09 14.60 -0.55
CA ALA A 139 17.69 15.74 0.13
C ALA A 139 17.14 17.08 -0.37
N MET A 140 16.86 17.22 -1.66
CA MET A 140 16.23 18.43 -2.21
C MET A 140 14.78 18.60 -1.77
N ILE A 141 14.02 17.50 -1.76
CA ILE A 141 12.64 17.47 -1.25
C ILE A 141 12.62 17.88 0.23
N GLN A 142 13.53 17.32 1.02
CA GLN A 142 13.66 17.62 2.44
C GLN A 142 14.21 19.02 2.70
N TYR A 143 15.11 19.55 1.86
CA TYR A 143 15.62 20.92 1.99
C TYR A 143 14.49 21.95 1.95
N TRP A 144 13.62 21.84 0.94
CA TRP A 144 12.46 22.72 0.87
C TRP A 144 11.53 22.56 2.07
N ARG A 145 11.33 21.34 2.55
CA ARG A 145 10.47 21.10 3.71
C ARG A 145 11.06 21.67 5.00
N CYS A 146 12.32 21.35 5.29
CA CYS A 146 13.01 21.73 6.51
C CYS A 146 13.10 23.25 6.64
N THR A 147 13.35 23.97 5.53
CA THR A 147 13.35 25.44 5.51
C THR A 147 12.00 26.07 5.84
N GLN A 148 10.88 25.34 5.70
CA GLN A 148 9.55 25.82 6.08
C GLN A 148 9.16 25.44 7.53
N GLN A 149 9.68 24.32 8.04
CA GLN A 149 9.24 23.73 9.30
C GLN A 149 10.19 23.99 10.47
N LYS A 150 11.46 24.31 10.18
CA LYS A 150 12.53 24.39 11.17
C LYS A 150 13.19 25.77 11.14
N PRO A 151 13.76 26.22 12.27
CA PRO A 151 14.61 27.41 12.27
C PRO A 151 15.85 27.17 11.40
N PHE A 152 16.41 28.24 10.83
CA PHE A 152 17.54 28.16 9.89
C PHE A 152 18.73 27.34 10.42
N SER A 153 19.00 27.38 11.72
CA SER A 153 20.08 26.64 12.37
C SER A 153 19.88 25.12 12.35
N GLU A 154 18.64 24.64 12.24
CA GLU A 154 18.28 23.21 12.27
C GLU A 154 18.01 22.64 10.87
N VAL A 155 17.99 23.47 9.83
CA VAL A 155 17.67 23.02 8.47
C VAL A 155 18.66 21.99 7.98
N THR A 156 19.97 22.24 8.15
CA THR A 156 21.04 21.32 7.73
C THR A 156 20.85 19.93 8.35
N ASP A 157 20.72 19.86 9.67
CA ASP A 157 20.54 18.59 10.38
C ASP A 157 19.24 17.89 9.97
N CYS A 158 18.15 18.65 9.82
CA CYS A 158 16.86 18.13 9.35
C CYS A 158 16.95 17.50 7.95
N VAL A 159 17.70 18.11 7.02
CA VAL A 159 17.88 17.56 5.68
C VAL A 159 18.74 16.31 5.71
N ILE A 160 19.87 16.34 6.41
CA ILE A 160 20.79 15.20 6.50
C ILE A 160 20.08 13.99 7.11
N GLU A 161 19.39 14.18 8.23
CA GLU A 161 18.71 13.10 8.93
C GLU A 161 17.61 12.46 8.06
N ASN A 162 16.90 13.25 7.25
CA ASN A 162 15.80 12.75 6.43
C ASN A 162 16.25 12.21 5.06
N ALA A 163 17.21 12.84 4.40
CA ALA A 163 17.76 12.36 3.15
C ALA A 163 18.37 10.96 3.29
N GLN A 164 19.08 10.70 4.39
CA GLN A 164 19.69 9.39 4.63
C GLN A 164 18.65 8.28 4.82
N LYS A 165 17.44 8.60 5.31
CA LYS A 165 16.35 7.64 5.52
C LYS A 165 15.84 7.02 4.22
N VAL A 166 16.00 7.67 3.06
CA VAL A 166 15.57 7.11 1.76
C VAL A 166 16.31 5.82 1.41
N ASN A 167 17.56 5.73 1.86
CA ASN A 167 18.39 4.54 1.68
C ASN A 167 18.00 3.41 2.64
N TRP A 168 17.30 3.75 3.74
CA TRP A 168 16.85 2.79 4.72
C TRP A 168 15.53 2.19 4.27
N VAL A 169 14.54 3.03 3.99
CA VAL A 169 13.18 2.60 3.65
C VAL A 169 12.85 3.11 2.25
N PRO A 170 12.52 2.23 1.28
CA PRO A 170 12.03 2.68 -0.01
C PRO A 170 10.89 3.68 0.20
N PRO A 171 10.96 4.90 -0.36
CA PRO A 171 9.93 5.90 -0.21
C PRO A 171 8.71 5.46 -1.01
N ILE A 172 7.84 4.67 -0.40
CA ILE A 172 6.62 4.19 -1.05
C ILE A 172 5.55 5.30 -1.12
N GLU A 173 5.64 6.32 -0.27
CA GLU A 173 4.94 7.61 -0.44
C GLU A 173 5.88 8.77 -0.09
N PRO A 174 6.33 9.58 -1.06
CA PRO A 174 7.17 10.75 -0.78
C PRO A 174 6.36 11.87 -0.10
N TYR A 175 7.08 12.79 0.53
CA TYR A 175 6.54 14.02 1.09
C TYR A 175 5.63 14.73 0.07
N SER A 176 4.36 14.95 0.44
CA SER A 176 3.33 15.56 -0.42
C SER A 176 3.19 17.07 -0.22
N GLY A 177 4.24 17.75 0.26
CA GLY A 177 4.24 19.21 0.40
C GLY A 177 3.49 19.79 1.61
N ALA A 178 3.08 18.96 2.58
CA ALA A 178 2.33 19.43 3.74
C ALA A 178 3.17 20.36 4.64
N MET A 179 2.63 21.54 4.99
CA MET A 179 3.33 22.47 5.89
C MET A 179 3.58 21.87 7.28
N THR A 180 2.68 21.01 7.76
CA THR A 180 2.80 20.32 9.05
C THR A 180 2.49 18.85 8.85
N CYS A 181 3.32 17.99 9.41
CA CYS A 181 3.11 16.55 9.38
C CYS A 181 2.24 16.13 10.58
N PRO A 182 1.23 15.28 10.39
CA PRO A 182 0.50 14.71 11.51
C PRO A 182 1.46 13.89 12.37
N ASP A 183 1.26 13.92 13.69
CA ASP A 183 2.04 13.06 14.58
C ASP A 183 1.76 11.59 14.25
N ARG A 184 2.82 10.77 14.31
CA ARG A 184 2.78 9.33 14.05
C ARG A 184 1.74 8.63 14.93
N THR A 185 1.63 9.07 16.17
CA THR A 185 0.64 8.55 17.13
C THR A 185 -0.79 8.81 16.66
N THR A 186 -1.07 10.00 16.11
CA THR A 186 -2.38 10.38 15.58
C THR A 186 -2.78 9.48 14.41
N TYR A 187 -1.84 9.20 13.51
CA TYR A 187 -2.11 8.37 12.34
C TYR A 187 -2.41 6.91 12.73
N LEU A 188 -1.61 6.33 13.64
CA LEU A 188 -1.84 4.99 14.17
C LEU A 188 -3.15 4.92 14.98
N ALA A 189 -3.45 5.94 15.78
CA ALA A 189 -4.71 6.03 16.53
C ALA A 189 -5.90 6.08 15.58
N SER A 190 -5.83 6.86 14.51
CA SER A 190 -6.85 6.95 13.47
C SER A 190 -7.09 5.61 12.76
N THR A 191 -6.03 4.87 12.42
CA THR A 191 -6.17 3.48 11.95
C THR A 191 -6.90 2.60 12.96
N GLY A 192 -6.51 2.63 14.24
CA GLY A 192 -7.16 1.84 15.29
C GLY A 192 -8.64 2.21 15.48
N ILE A 193 -8.95 3.51 15.53
CA ILE A 193 -10.32 4.03 15.63
C ILE A 193 -11.14 3.60 14.42
N SER A 194 -10.59 3.68 13.21
CA SER A 194 -11.30 3.26 11.98
C SER A 194 -11.72 1.79 12.04
N ILE A 195 -10.84 0.90 12.52
CA ILE A 195 -11.16 -0.53 12.67
C ILE A 195 -12.28 -0.72 13.70
N ILE A 196 -12.22 -0.02 14.82
CA ILE A 196 -13.26 -0.07 15.87
C ILE A 196 -14.60 0.42 15.31
N LEU A 197 -14.62 1.55 14.58
CA LEU A 197 -15.85 2.11 14.02
C LEU A 197 -16.46 1.20 12.95
N VAL A 198 -15.65 0.61 12.09
CA VAL A 198 -16.12 -0.38 11.10
C VAL A 198 -16.68 -1.61 11.81
N PHE A 199 -16.00 -2.11 12.85
CA PHE A 199 -16.48 -3.22 13.65
C PHE A 199 -17.83 -2.91 14.33
N VAL A 200 -17.96 -1.73 14.95
CA VAL A 200 -19.21 -1.25 15.56
C VAL A 200 -20.31 -1.09 14.51
N ALA A 201 -20.00 -0.61 13.31
CA ALA A 201 -20.96 -0.53 12.21
C ALA A 201 -21.46 -1.93 11.80
N VAL A 202 -20.57 -2.91 11.67
CA VAL A 202 -20.96 -4.31 11.38
C VAL A 202 -21.87 -4.86 12.49
N LEU A 203 -21.51 -4.66 13.76
CA LEU A 203 -22.36 -5.04 14.90
C LEU A 203 -23.73 -4.34 14.85
N PHE A 204 -23.75 -3.03 14.62
CA PHE A 204 -24.97 -2.25 14.54
C PHE A 204 -25.90 -2.75 13.44
N PHE A 205 -25.41 -2.87 12.20
CA PHE A 205 -26.25 -3.23 11.06
C PHE A 205 -26.69 -4.70 11.05
N THR A 206 -25.87 -5.58 11.62
CA THR A 206 -26.17 -7.02 11.64
C THR A 206 -27.05 -7.41 12.82
N TRP A 207 -26.85 -6.80 13.98
CA TRP A 207 -27.52 -7.18 15.22
C TRP A 207 -28.52 -6.13 15.71
N LEU A 208 -28.06 -4.89 15.92
CA LEU A 208 -28.86 -3.88 16.63
C LEU A 208 -29.99 -3.31 15.77
N ALA A 209 -29.71 -3.00 14.51
CA ALA A 209 -30.66 -2.40 13.58
C ALA A 209 -31.90 -3.30 13.34
N PRO A 210 -31.76 -4.62 13.10
CA PRO A 210 -32.91 -5.52 13.03
C PRO A 210 -33.76 -5.52 14.31
N LEU A 211 -33.13 -5.48 15.49
CA LEU A 211 -33.85 -5.44 16.77
C LEU A 211 -34.61 -4.13 16.98
N ILE A 212 -33.98 -2.99 16.67
CA ILE A 212 -34.62 -1.65 16.74
C ILE A 212 -35.80 -1.59 15.76
N LEU A 213 -35.59 -2.03 14.52
CA LEU A 213 -36.63 -2.07 13.49
C LEU A 213 -37.83 -2.94 13.91
N ARG A 214 -37.56 -4.09 14.53
CA ARG A 214 -38.62 -4.96 15.06
C ARG A 214 -39.40 -4.26 16.17
N LYS A 215 -38.71 -3.62 17.13
CA LYS A 215 -39.38 -2.85 18.20
C LYS A 215 -40.20 -1.70 17.65
N LEU A 216 -39.69 -0.97 16.64
CA LEU A 216 -40.44 0.09 15.95
C LEU A 216 -41.67 -0.47 15.23
N LYS A 217 -41.56 -1.59 14.51
CA LYS A 217 -42.70 -2.25 13.87
C LYS A 217 -43.79 -2.63 14.89
N ILE A 218 -43.40 -3.17 16.05
CA ILE A 218 -44.32 -3.48 17.15
C ILE A 218 -45.00 -2.20 17.64
N LEU A 219 -44.23 -1.14 17.88
CA LEU A 219 -44.73 0.14 18.39
C LEU A 219 -45.71 0.82 17.43
N PHE A 220 -45.52 0.66 16.12
CA PHE A 220 -46.40 1.19 15.08
C PHE A 220 -47.48 0.21 14.57
N ASN A 221 -47.73 -0.91 15.28
CA ASN A 221 -48.69 -1.96 14.87
C ASN A 221 -48.50 -2.45 13.42
N MET A 222 -47.26 -2.45 12.92
CA MET A 222 -46.94 -3.00 11.61
C MET A 222 -46.83 -4.52 11.69
N LYS A 223 -47.28 -5.22 10.65
CA LYS A 223 -47.18 -6.69 10.57
C LYS A 223 -45.72 -7.14 10.76
N LEU A 224 -45.47 -7.94 11.79
CA LEU A 224 -44.16 -8.56 11.99
C LEU A 224 -43.99 -9.67 10.95
N SER A 225 -42.90 -9.60 10.19
CA SER A 225 -42.40 -10.66 9.35
C SER A 225 -41.41 -11.50 10.17
N GLY A 226 -41.76 -12.77 10.45
CA GLY A 226 -40.81 -13.79 10.91
C GLY A 226 -40.39 -13.81 12.39
N PRO A 227 -39.71 -14.90 12.80
CA PRO A 227 -39.13 -15.05 14.13
C PRO A 227 -38.01 -14.03 14.39
N PRO A 228 -37.65 -13.77 15.67
CA PRO A 228 -36.57 -12.84 15.98
C PRO A 228 -35.24 -13.33 15.42
N PRO A 229 -34.36 -12.42 14.98
CA PRO A 229 -33.08 -12.80 14.40
C PRO A 229 -32.24 -13.54 15.45
N GLN A 230 -31.77 -14.73 15.12
CA GLN A 230 -31.03 -15.62 16.03
C GLN A 230 -29.52 -15.29 16.03
N VAL A 231 -29.19 -14.03 16.31
CA VAL A 231 -27.85 -13.44 16.05
C VAL A 231 -26.70 -14.02 16.89
N TRP A 232 -27.00 -14.79 17.94
CA TRP A 232 -26.00 -15.36 18.86
C TRP A 232 -26.07 -16.88 18.99
N ARG A 233 -26.76 -17.55 18.08
CA ARG A 233 -26.68 -19.01 17.99
C ARG A 233 -25.42 -19.40 17.23
N ARG A 234 -24.74 -20.42 17.74
CA ARG A 234 -23.55 -20.98 17.10
C ARG A 234 -23.89 -21.44 15.69
N GLU A 235 -23.12 -20.99 14.72
CA GLU A 235 -23.31 -21.34 13.32
C GLU A 235 -22.96 -22.81 13.08
N LYS A 236 -23.77 -23.46 12.23
CA LYS A 236 -23.53 -24.82 11.75
C LYS A 236 -23.26 -24.85 10.24
N LYS A 237 -23.61 -23.79 9.52
CA LYS A 237 -23.46 -23.69 8.06
C LYS A 237 -22.71 -22.40 7.72
N PHE A 238 -21.52 -22.54 7.18
CA PHE A 238 -20.72 -21.41 6.71
C PHE A 238 -21.00 -21.20 5.24
N THR A 239 -21.56 -20.06 4.89
CA THR A 239 -21.92 -19.73 3.51
C THR A 239 -21.01 -18.63 3.00
N LEU A 240 -20.23 -18.94 1.97
CA LEU A 240 -19.40 -17.95 1.27
C LEU A 240 -20.21 -17.37 0.10
N ARG A 241 -20.55 -16.10 0.20
CA ARG A 241 -21.19 -15.34 -0.88
C ARG A 241 -20.12 -14.52 -1.63
N ALA A 242 -20.06 -14.68 -2.94
CA ALA A 242 -19.03 -14.05 -3.75
C ALA A 242 -19.14 -12.53 -3.70
N TYR A 243 -20.36 -11.98 -3.70
CA TYR A 243 -20.55 -10.53 -3.59
C TYR A 243 -20.05 -9.95 -2.26
N LEU A 244 -20.08 -10.71 -1.16
CA LEU A 244 -19.54 -10.26 0.13
C LEU A 244 -18.02 -10.23 0.11
N VAL A 245 -17.38 -11.21 -0.53
CA VAL A 245 -15.92 -11.21 -0.73
C VAL A 245 -15.50 -10.03 -1.59
N ILE A 246 -16.19 -9.77 -2.71
CA ILE A 246 -15.94 -8.59 -3.55
C ILE A 246 -16.24 -7.28 -2.82
N LYS A 247 -17.29 -7.23 -1.99
CA LYS A 247 -17.57 -6.06 -1.14
C LYS A 247 -16.38 -5.79 -0.21
N SER A 248 -15.90 -6.80 0.51
CA SER A 248 -14.77 -6.63 1.45
C SER A 248 -13.50 -6.23 0.71
N LEU A 249 -13.09 -7.02 -0.28
CA LEU A 249 -11.90 -6.78 -1.09
C LEU A 249 -11.95 -5.41 -1.79
N GLY A 250 -13.08 -5.11 -2.43
CA GLY A 250 -13.31 -3.87 -3.14
C GLY A 250 -13.32 -2.65 -2.22
N THR A 251 -13.81 -2.79 -0.98
CA THR A 251 -13.74 -1.72 0.03
C THR A 251 -12.28 -1.41 0.35
N ASP A 252 -11.48 -2.41 0.69
CA ASP A 252 -10.07 -2.21 1.06
C ASP A 252 -9.25 -1.62 -0.09
N VAL A 253 -9.43 -2.16 -1.31
CA VAL A 253 -8.76 -1.66 -2.52
C VAL A 253 -9.21 -0.25 -2.87
N LEU A 254 -10.50 0.07 -2.76
CA LEU A 254 -11.02 1.40 -3.04
C LEU A 254 -10.54 2.43 -2.02
N VAL A 255 -10.52 2.08 -0.72
CA VAL A 255 -9.94 2.94 0.32
C VAL A 255 -8.46 3.18 0.01
N ALA A 256 -7.70 2.15 -0.36
CA ALA A 256 -6.29 2.30 -0.71
C ALA A 256 -6.10 3.23 -1.92
N TYR A 257 -6.82 2.98 -3.01
CA TYR A 257 -6.77 3.80 -4.21
C TYR A 257 -7.14 5.27 -3.94
N LEU A 258 -8.26 5.50 -3.27
CA LEU A 258 -8.72 6.86 -2.95
C LEU A 258 -7.80 7.57 -1.95
N THR A 259 -7.18 6.84 -1.02
CA THR A 259 -6.17 7.40 -0.12
C THR A 259 -5.02 7.95 -0.95
N VAL A 260 -4.45 7.14 -1.84
CA VAL A 260 -3.35 7.56 -2.70
C VAL A 260 -3.77 8.72 -3.60
N LEU A 261 -5.00 8.74 -4.13
CA LEU A 261 -5.51 9.88 -4.91
C LEU A 261 -5.64 11.17 -4.08
N ILE A 262 -6.17 11.09 -2.85
CA ILE A 262 -6.27 12.25 -1.95
C ILE A 262 -4.87 12.77 -1.65
N LEU A 263 -3.93 11.89 -1.30
CA LEU A 263 -2.55 12.25 -1.00
C LEU A 263 -1.85 12.91 -2.20
N ARG A 264 -2.12 12.41 -3.42
CA ARG A 264 -1.60 13.01 -4.66
C ARG A 264 -2.22 14.36 -4.97
N ASN A 265 -3.53 14.49 -4.79
CA ASN A 265 -4.27 15.72 -5.09
C ASN A 265 -4.01 16.82 -4.05
N ALA A 266 -3.69 16.47 -2.80
CA ALA A 266 -3.45 17.40 -1.72
C ALA A 266 -2.07 18.09 -1.76
N GLY A 267 -1.19 17.71 -2.69
CA GLY A 267 0.04 18.46 -2.93
C GLY A 267 1.05 17.73 -3.81
N LEU A 268 1.01 18.07 -5.10
CA LEU A 268 1.97 17.83 -6.18
C LEU A 268 2.93 16.64 -6.01
N THR A 269 2.61 15.54 -6.71
CA THR A 269 3.53 14.44 -6.96
C THR A 269 4.85 14.96 -7.53
N SER A 270 5.89 14.93 -6.71
CA SER A 270 7.25 15.30 -7.06
C SER A 270 7.94 14.15 -7.82
N VAL A 271 8.66 14.51 -8.89
CA VAL A 271 9.89 13.92 -9.46
C VAL A 271 9.92 12.50 -10.01
N VAL A 272 9.33 11.49 -9.35
CA VAL A 272 9.53 10.08 -9.75
C VAL A 272 8.22 9.27 -9.70
N SER A 273 7.07 9.91 -9.94
CA SER A 273 5.78 9.21 -10.08
C SER A 273 5.71 8.45 -11.42
N THR A 274 6.47 7.37 -11.54
CA THR A 274 6.15 6.31 -12.50
C THR A 274 4.84 5.64 -12.07
N ARG A 275 4.12 5.00 -13.01
CA ARG A 275 2.95 4.16 -12.67
C ARG A 275 3.27 3.11 -11.61
N ALA A 276 4.53 2.66 -11.53
CA ALA A 276 5.01 1.72 -10.51
C ALA A 276 4.90 2.31 -9.09
N ALA A 277 5.26 3.59 -8.89
CA ALA A 277 5.13 4.25 -7.60
C ALA A 277 3.67 4.31 -7.12
N LEU A 278 2.70 4.57 -8.02
CA LEU A 278 1.28 4.55 -7.67
C LEU A 278 0.85 3.18 -7.15
N VAL A 279 1.23 2.13 -7.88
CA VAL A 279 0.85 0.76 -7.56
C VAL A 279 1.50 0.32 -6.23
N ASP A 280 2.75 0.69 -6.01
CA ASP A 280 3.46 0.40 -4.77
C ASP A 280 2.82 1.12 -3.57
N SER A 281 2.39 2.38 -3.70
CA SER A 281 1.62 3.09 -2.67
C SER A 281 0.28 2.40 -2.39
N ILE A 282 -0.43 1.95 -3.42
CA ILE A 282 -1.70 1.22 -3.24
C ILE A 282 -1.45 -0.06 -2.44
N PHE A 283 -0.39 -0.82 -2.75
CA PHE A 283 -0.06 -2.03 -2.01
C PHE A 283 0.30 -1.75 -0.55
N LEU A 284 1.08 -0.69 -0.28
CA LEU A 284 1.39 -0.27 1.10
C LEU A 284 0.12 0.01 1.90
N ILE A 285 -0.78 0.82 1.32
CA ILE A 285 -2.03 1.21 1.97
C ILE A 285 -3.00 0.02 2.05
N ALA A 286 -2.93 -0.97 1.15
CA ALA A 286 -3.74 -2.18 1.20
C ALA A 286 -3.28 -3.18 2.29
N VAL A 287 -2.01 -3.15 2.71
CA VAL A 287 -1.46 -3.97 3.80
C VAL A 287 -1.71 -3.31 5.17
N ARG A 288 -2.62 -2.33 5.26
CA ARG A 288 -3.01 -1.79 6.57
C ARG A 288 -3.71 -2.84 7.44
N PRO A 289 -3.68 -2.65 8.76
CA PRO A 289 -4.48 -3.47 9.65
C PRO A 289 -5.97 -3.36 9.33
N ARG A 290 -6.69 -4.48 9.44
CA ARG A 290 -8.07 -4.63 8.97
C ARG A 290 -8.99 -5.20 10.05
N VAL A 291 -10.29 -5.06 9.83
CA VAL A 291 -11.35 -5.55 10.72
C VAL A 291 -11.59 -7.05 10.60
N ALA A 292 -11.05 -7.70 9.55
CA ALA A 292 -11.34 -9.09 9.19
C ALA A 292 -11.17 -10.12 10.32
N PRO A 293 -10.16 -10.04 11.22
CA PRO A 293 -10.10 -10.99 12.33
C PRO A 293 -11.23 -10.80 13.35
N LEU A 294 -11.70 -9.56 13.55
CA LEU A 294 -12.79 -9.26 14.48
C LEU A 294 -14.13 -9.75 13.92
N THR A 295 -14.40 -9.47 12.63
CA THR A 295 -15.61 -9.99 11.97
C THR A 295 -15.55 -11.50 11.76
N GLY A 296 -14.36 -12.04 11.50
CA GLY A 296 -14.09 -13.48 11.46
C GLY A 296 -14.35 -14.16 12.80
N PHE A 297 -13.96 -13.55 13.92
CA PHE A 297 -14.34 -14.06 15.24
C PHE A 297 -15.86 -14.07 15.42
N LEU A 298 -16.57 -13.02 14.97
CA LEU A 298 -18.03 -13.01 14.97
C LEU A 298 -18.65 -14.08 14.07
N GLY A 299 -17.94 -14.56 13.05
CA GLY A 299 -18.47 -15.54 12.11
C GLY A 299 -18.80 -16.92 12.70
N PHE A 300 -18.42 -17.20 13.96
CA PHE A 300 -18.93 -18.36 14.69
C PHE A 300 -20.43 -18.29 15.03
N TRP A 301 -21.09 -17.14 14.84
CA TRP A 301 -22.51 -16.93 15.13
C TRP A 301 -23.34 -16.65 13.87
N LYS A 302 -24.60 -17.12 13.87
CA LYS A 302 -25.49 -17.18 12.69
C LYS A 302 -25.75 -15.83 11.99
N GLY A 303 -25.67 -14.71 12.71
CA GLY A 303 -25.85 -13.39 12.11
C GLY A 303 -24.65 -12.92 11.29
N PHE A 304 -23.45 -13.40 11.61
CA PHE A 304 -22.20 -12.83 11.14
C PHE A 304 -21.37 -13.80 10.28
N SER A 305 -21.73 -15.09 10.23
CA SER A 305 -20.97 -16.15 9.56
C SER A 305 -20.62 -15.84 8.11
N GLU A 306 -21.59 -15.36 7.32
CA GLU A 306 -21.38 -15.00 5.92
C GLU A 306 -20.37 -13.85 5.76
N THR A 307 -20.53 -12.78 6.54
CA THR A 307 -19.66 -11.59 6.47
C THR A 307 -18.27 -11.90 7.03
N GLY A 308 -18.20 -12.53 8.20
CA GLY A 308 -16.93 -12.91 8.81
C GLY A 308 -16.13 -13.87 7.92
N PHE A 309 -16.77 -14.87 7.30
CA PHE A 309 -16.07 -15.76 6.38
C PHE A 309 -15.60 -15.03 5.11
N ALA A 310 -16.43 -14.15 4.54
CA ALA A 310 -16.05 -13.37 3.37
C ALA A 310 -14.88 -12.41 3.65
N ASP A 311 -14.88 -11.73 4.80
CA ASP A 311 -13.81 -10.82 5.21
C ASP A 311 -12.49 -11.57 5.41
N LEU A 312 -12.52 -12.76 6.03
CA LEU A 312 -11.34 -13.62 6.19
C LEU A 312 -10.75 -14.07 4.84
N VAL A 313 -11.61 -14.39 3.87
CA VAL A 313 -11.16 -14.76 2.50
C VAL A 313 -10.55 -13.55 1.79
N ALA A 314 -11.19 -12.37 1.87
CA ALA A 314 -10.64 -11.15 1.29
C ALA A 314 -9.30 -10.76 1.94
N ASP A 315 -9.16 -10.96 3.26
CA ASP A 315 -7.94 -10.71 4.02
C ASP A 315 -6.77 -11.56 3.50
N ALA A 316 -7.02 -12.86 3.29
CA ALA A 316 -6.07 -13.80 2.72
C ALA A 316 -5.69 -13.47 1.26
N MET A 317 -6.65 -13.05 0.42
CA MET A 317 -6.37 -12.63 -0.97
C MET A 317 -5.45 -11.42 -1.04
N LEU A 318 -5.71 -10.40 -0.21
CA LEU A 318 -4.87 -9.20 -0.13
C LEU A 318 -3.50 -9.50 0.49
N SER A 319 -3.44 -10.37 1.49
CA SER A 319 -2.18 -10.89 2.06
C SER A 319 -1.31 -11.54 0.99
N TRP A 320 -1.90 -12.36 0.13
CA TRP A 320 -1.18 -12.96 -0.99
C TRP A 320 -0.61 -11.91 -1.94
N VAL A 321 -1.44 -10.96 -2.41
CA VAL A 321 -1.00 -10.02 -3.45
C VAL A 321 -0.16 -8.89 -2.87
N ALA A 322 -0.76 -8.09 -1.98
CA ALA A 322 -0.13 -6.90 -1.42
C ALA A 322 0.95 -7.28 -0.39
N GLY A 323 0.68 -8.26 0.48
CA GLY A 323 1.66 -8.73 1.47
C GLY A 323 2.92 -9.31 0.82
N THR A 324 2.79 -10.12 -0.23
CA THR A 324 3.97 -10.65 -0.95
C THR A 324 4.79 -9.55 -1.62
N LYS A 325 4.13 -8.54 -2.22
CA LYS A 325 4.82 -7.40 -2.83
C LYS A 325 5.58 -6.58 -1.78
N ILE A 326 4.96 -6.31 -0.63
CA ILE A 326 5.63 -5.65 0.50
C ILE A 326 6.79 -6.50 1.01
N PHE A 327 6.57 -7.79 1.25
CA PHE A 327 7.63 -8.70 1.66
C PHE A 327 8.81 -8.69 0.69
N HIS A 328 8.58 -8.76 -0.62
CA HIS A 328 9.64 -8.68 -1.62
C HIS A 328 10.49 -7.41 -1.48
N SER A 329 9.89 -6.25 -1.21
CA SER A 329 10.61 -4.99 -1.00
C SER A 329 11.45 -4.96 0.29
N TYR A 330 11.02 -5.68 1.33
CA TYR A 330 11.60 -5.58 2.67
C TYR A 330 12.32 -6.85 3.18
N TRP A 331 12.31 -7.96 2.43
CA TRP A 331 12.84 -9.25 2.91
C TRP A 331 14.32 -9.18 3.27
N LYS A 332 15.10 -8.37 2.53
CA LYS A 332 16.55 -8.22 2.72
C LYS A 332 16.89 -7.78 4.15
N TYR A 333 16.06 -6.95 4.78
CA TYR A 333 16.30 -6.41 6.12
C TYR A 333 16.17 -7.46 7.23
N ILE A 334 15.65 -8.66 6.95
CA ILE A 334 15.54 -9.73 7.94
C ILE A 334 16.93 -10.31 8.25
N ASN A 335 17.77 -10.46 7.23
CA ASN A 335 19.03 -11.21 7.30
C ASN A 335 20.27 -10.38 6.97
N THR A 336 20.11 -9.23 6.31
CA THR A 336 21.24 -8.36 5.95
C THR A 336 21.18 -7.06 6.73
N PRO A 337 22.25 -6.68 7.45
CA PRO A 337 22.31 -5.36 8.07
C PRO A 337 22.28 -4.28 6.98
N PRO A 338 21.71 -3.11 7.27
CA PRO A 338 21.73 -1.99 6.33
C PRO A 338 23.18 -1.59 6.02
N SER A 339 23.43 -1.18 4.78
CA SER A 339 24.75 -0.70 4.34
C SER A 339 25.18 0.59 5.06
N ASN A 340 24.21 1.40 5.49
CA ASN A 340 24.45 2.60 6.28
C ASN A 340 24.42 2.26 7.79
N PRO A 341 25.52 2.45 8.54
CA PRO A 341 25.56 2.16 9.97
C PRO A 341 24.66 3.07 10.82
N ALA A 342 24.24 4.24 10.30
CA ALA A 342 23.28 5.12 10.96
C ALA A 342 21.83 4.60 10.90
N ALA A 343 21.55 3.62 10.02
CA ALA A 343 20.22 3.07 9.88
C ALA A 343 19.82 2.24 11.11
N PRO A 344 18.56 2.34 11.59
CA PRO A 344 18.11 1.62 12.78
C PRO A 344 17.90 0.13 12.47
N ALA A 345 18.99 -0.65 12.43
CA ALA A 345 18.99 -2.05 11.97
C ALA A 345 17.95 -2.93 12.69
N TYR A 346 17.75 -2.71 14.00
CA TYR A 346 16.75 -3.44 14.77
C TYR A 346 15.32 -3.13 14.31
N ASP A 347 14.98 -1.86 14.14
CA ASP A 347 13.64 -1.46 13.66
C ASP A 347 13.40 -1.95 12.22
N MET A 348 14.42 -1.90 11.36
CA MET A 348 14.32 -2.43 9.98
C MET A 348 14.11 -3.94 9.94
N ARG A 349 14.72 -4.68 10.88
CA ARG A 349 14.46 -6.11 11.02
C ARG A 349 13.03 -6.38 11.45
N ILE A 350 12.49 -5.60 12.39
CA ILE A 350 11.08 -5.67 12.80
C ILE A 350 10.16 -5.37 11.61
N LEU A 351 10.48 -4.35 10.82
CA LEU A 351 9.76 -4.02 9.58
C LEU A 351 9.71 -5.22 8.62
N GLY A 352 10.86 -5.87 8.38
CA GLY A 352 10.95 -7.07 7.56
C GLY A 352 10.15 -8.25 8.12
N ILE A 353 10.15 -8.46 9.44
CA ILE A 353 9.34 -9.49 10.11
C ILE A 353 7.85 -9.20 9.95
N GLY A 354 7.42 -7.95 10.13
CA GLY A 354 6.04 -7.55 9.89
C GLY A 354 5.60 -7.84 8.45
N ALA A 355 6.45 -7.51 7.48
CA ALA A 355 6.22 -7.82 6.08
C ALA A 355 6.12 -9.33 5.82
N LEU A 356 6.99 -10.15 6.42
CA LEU A 356 6.92 -11.61 6.34
C LEU A 356 5.61 -12.15 6.93
N MET A 357 5.22 -11.68 8.13
CA MET A 357 3.98 -12.11 8.78
C MET A 357 2.74 -11.72 7.96
N SER A 358 2.79 -10.60 7.24
CA SER A 358 1.69 -10.15 6.37
C SER A 358 1.40 -11.10 5.20
N CYS A 359 2.38 -11.92 4.78
CA CYS A 359 2.25 -12.85 3.64
C CYS A 359 2.44 -14.33 4.01
N ALA A 360 3.02 -14.65 5.18
CA ALA A 360 3.36 -16.01 5.59
C ALA A 360 2.18 -16.98 5.51
N PRO A 361 0.95 -16.61 5.91
CA PRO A 361 -0.20 -17.51 5.76
C PRO A 361 -0.49 -17.94 4.33
N ALA A 362 -0.30 -17.06 3.35
CA ALA A 362 -0.45 -17.41 1.93
C ALA A 362 0.56 -18.49 1.50
N PHE A 363 1.82 -18.37 1.94
CA PHE A 363 2.85 -19.38 1.69
C PHE A 363 2.60 -20.69 2.45
N ILE A 364 2.07 -20.63 3.67
CA ILE A 364 1.66 -21.82 4.42
C ILE A 364 0.51 -22.55 3.68
N THR A 365 -0.46 -21.80 3.13
CA THR A 365 -1.51 -22.39 2.29
C THR A 365 -0.92 -23.03 1.03
N LEU A 366 0.05 -22.41 0.38
CA LEU A 366 0.76 -23.00 -0.76
C LEU A 366 1.48 -24.30 -0.40
N MET A 367 2.19 -24.33 0.73
CA MET A 367 2.82 -25.54 1.24
C MET A 367 1.79 -26.62 1.53
N PHE A 368 0.66 -26.27 2.15
CA PHE A 368 -0.43 -27.22 2.37
C PHE A 368 -0.97 -27.79 1.05
N LEU A 369 -1.20 -26.96 0.04
CA LEU A 369 -1.62 -27.40 -1.30
C LEU A 369 -0.59 -28.36 -1.92
N PHE A 370 0.70 -28.06 -1.78
CA PHE A 370 1.77 -28.93 -2.25
C PHE A 370 1.75 -30.29 -1.54
N PHE A 371 1.61 -30.32 -0.21
CA PHE A 371 1.50 -31.57 0.55
C PHE A 371 0.24 -32.36 0.21
N THR A 372 -0.89 -31.69 -0.04
CA THR A 372 -2.11 -32.38 -0.51
C THR A 372 -1.93 -32.98 -1.90
N ALA A 373 -1.25 -32.28 -2.81
CA ALA A 373 -0.90 -32.82 -4.11
C ALA A 373 0.02 -34.04 -3.99
N ALA A 374 1.02 -33.97 -3.11
CA ALA A 374 1.92 -35.08 -2.81
C ALA A 374 1.17 -36.30 -2.27
N SER A 375 0.24 -36.09 -1.32
CA SER A 375 -0.53 -37.19 -0.71
C SER A 375 -1.49 -37.88 -1.68
N TRP A 376 -1.87 -37.22 -2.77
CA TRP A 376 -2.73 -37.80 -3.80
C TRP A 376 -1.97 -38.65 -4.82
N THR A 377 -0.65 -38.48 -4.91
CA THR A 377 0.18 -39.32 -5.78
C THR A 377 0.46 -40.66 -5.12
N LYS A 378 0.04 -41.76 -5.77
CA LYS A 378 0.27 -43.12 -5.25
C LYS A 378 1.71 -43.62 -5.47
N ASN A 379 2.42 -43.07 -6.46
CA ASN A 379 3.72 -43.58 -6.91
C ASN A 379 4.91 -42.68 -6.56
N ASN A 380 4.70 -41.61 -5.76
CA ASN A 380 5.72 -40.61 -5.40
C ASN A 380 6.50 -40.03 -6.61
N LYS A 381 5.90 -40.05 -7.81
CA LYS A 381 6.52 -39.46 -8.99
C LYS A 381 6.42 -37.94 -8.89
N PHE A 382 7.57 -37.29 -8.78
CA PHE A 382 7.66 -35.83 -8.62
C PHE A 382 6.91 -35.07 -9.75
N SER A 383 6.96 -35.57 -10.99
CA SER A 383 6.24 -34.97 -12.12
C SER A 383 4.71 -35.01 -11.98
N GLU A 384 4.15 -36.13 -11.49
CA GLU A 384 2.70 -36.26 -11.21
C GLU A 384 2.29 -35.31 -10.08
N MET A 385 3.11 -35.21 -9.02
CA MET A 385 2.88 -34.31 -7.89
C MET A 385 2.88 -32.84 -8.33
N MET A 386 3.88 -32.42 -9.10
CA MET A 386 3.96 -31.05 -9.62
C MET A 386 2.78 -30.74 -10.54
N ALA A 387 2.35 -31.69 -11.38
CA ALA A 387 1.19 -31.50 -12.24
C ALA A 387 -0.10 -31.28 -11.43
N ILE A 388 -0.35 -32.09 -10.39
CA ILE A 388 -1.51 -31.90 -9.49
C ILE A 388 -1.41 -30.56 -8.76
N TYR A 389 -0.23 -30.21 -8.24
CA TYR A 389 -0.01 -28.93 -7.55
C TYR A 389 -0.31 -27.73 -8.47
N PHE A 390 0.21 -27.72 -9.70
CA PHE A 390 -0.07 -26.65 -10.67
C PHE A 390 -1.54 -26.63 -11.09
N MET A 391 -2.21 -27.77 -11.22
CA MET A 391 -3.65 -27.84 -11.48
C MET A 391 -4.47 -27.22 -10.34
N LEU A 392 -4.12 -27.51 -9.09
CA LEU A 392 -4.76 -26.90 -7.91
C LEU A 392 -4.53 -25.39 -7.86
N LEU A 393 -3.30 -24.94 -8.14
CA LEU A 393 -2.95 -23.52 -8.18
C LEU A 393 -3.71 -22.80 -9.31
N LEU A 394 -3.77 -23.39 -10.50
CA LEU A 394 -4.53 -22.86 -11.64
C LEU A 394 -6.03 -22.77 -11.30
N ALA A 395 -6.59 -23.79 -10.66
CA ALA A 395 -8.00 -23.78 -10.23
C ALA A 395 -8.26 -22.67 -9.20
N PHE A 396 -7.33 -22.43 -8.28
CA PHE A 396 -7.42 -21.37 -7.28
C PHE A 396 -7.34 -19.97 -7.92
N VAL A 397 -6.39 -19.76 -8.83
CA VAL A 397 -6.27 -18.52 -9.60
C VAL A 397 -7.52 -18.30 -10.47
N ALA A 398 -8.00 -19.32 -11.17
CA ALA A 398 -9.21 -19.25 -11.97
C ALA A 398 -10.43 -18.90 -11.12
N PHE A 399 -10.58 -19.51 -9.93
CA PHE A 399 -11.65 -19.18 -8.98
C PHE A 399 -11.62 -17.70 -8.60
N PHE A 400 -10.45 -17.13 -8.28
CA PHE A 400 -10.34 -15.71 -7.96
C PHE A 400 -10.59 -14.79 -9.15
N CYS A 401 -10.11 -15.13 -10.34
CA CYS A 401 -10.38 -14.37 -11.56
C CYS A 401 -11.87 -14.37 -11.92
N LEU A 402 -12.59 -15.47 -11.62
CA LEU A 402 -14.02 -15.59 -11.86
C LEU A 402 -14.89 -14.96 -10.76
N LEU A 403 -14.32 -14.69 -9.58
CA LEU A 403 -15.05 -14.21 -8.40
C LEU A 403 -15.85 -12.90 -8.67
N PRO A 404 -15.31 -11.89 -9.38
CA PRO A 404 -16.09 -10.69 -9.75
C PRO A 404 -17.30 -11.02 -10.62
N PHE A 405 -17.17 -11.94 -11.57
CA PHE A 405 -18.27 -12.36 -12.44
C PHE A 405 -19.33 -13.13 -11.65
N ILE A 406 -18.92 -14.04 -10.77
CA ILE A 406 -19.82 -14.79 -9.88
C ILE A 406 -20.57 -13.82 -8.97
N ALA A 407 -19.90 -12.81 -8.40
CA ALA A 407 -20.52 -11.78 -7.56
C ALA A 407 -21.59 -10.98 -8.31
N ILE A 408 -21.34 -10.58 -9.57
CA ILE A 408 -22.32 -9.87 -10.40
C ILE A 408 -23.54 -10.76 -10.67
N ILE A 409 -23.32 -12.02 -11.04
CA ILE A 409 -24.39 -12.99 -11.28
C ILE A 409 -25.23 -13.19 -10.01
N GLU A 410 -24.59 -13.30 -8.84
CA GLU A 410 -25.25 -13.44 -7.54
C GLU A 410 -26.08 -12.21 -7.18
N VAL A 411 -25.56 -10.99 -7.40
CA VAL A 411 -26.30 -9.75 -7.18
C VAL A 411 -27.52 -9.65 -8.11
N LEU A 412 -27.36 -9.99 -9.38
CA LEU A 412 -28.44 -10.00 -10.36
C LEU A 412 -29.51 -11.04 -10.01
N SER A 413 -29.13 -12.25 -9.60
CA SER A 413 -30.07 -13.30 -9.23
C SER A 413 -30.90 -12.88 -8.01
N MET A 414 -30.27 -12.30 -6.99
CA MET A 414 -30.95 -11.75 -5.81
C MET A 414 -31.93 -10.63 -6.18
N LEU A 415 -31.54 -9.72 -7.07
CA LEU A 415 -32.40 -8.63 -7.53
C LEU A 415 -33.61 -9.15 -8.33
N ILE A 416 -33.39 -10.09 -9.27
CA ILE A 416 -34.46 -10.70 -10.07
C ILE A 416 -35.46 -11.41 -9.16
N MET A 417 -34.98 -12.13 -8.14
CA MET A 417 -35.84 -12.78 -7.16
C MET A 417 -36.69 -11.79 -6.36
N ALA A 418 -36.09 -10.69 -5.90
CA ALA A 418 -36.81 -9.62 -5.20
C ALA A 418 -37.93 -9.03 -6.08
N ILE A 419 -37.65 -8.79 -7.37
CA ILE A 419 -38.64 -8.28 -8.34
C ILE A 419 -39.75 -9.30 -8.59
N ARG A 420 -39.43 -10.58 -8.82
CA ARG A 420 -40.41 -11.65 -9.07
C ARG A 420 -41.38 -11.78 -7.90
N ARG A 421 -40.88 -11.71 -6.66
CA ARG A 421 -41.72 -11.73 -5.46
C ARG A 421 -42.64 -10.53 -5.36
N LYS A 422 -42.12 -9.33 -5.62
CA LYS A 422 -42.94 -8.12 -5.62
C LYS A 422 -44.09 -8.20 -6.64
N ARG A 423 -43.91 -8.96 -7.73
CA ARG A 423 -44.95 -9.25 -8.74
C ARG A 423 -45.86 -10.43 -8.40
N GLY A 424 -45.83 -10.94 -7.17
CA GLY A 424 -46.70 -12.04 -6.73
C GLY A 424 -46.42 -13.38 -7.40
N HIS A 425 -45.31 -13.53 -8.13
CA HIS A 425 -44.94 -14.83 -8.68
C HIS A 425 -44.36 -15.69 -7.56
N SER A 426 -45.13 -16.67 -7.11
CA SER A 426 -44.67 -17.68 -6.17
C SER A 426 -43.48 -18.41 -6.78
N SER A 427 -42.28 -18.10 -6.27
CA SER A 427 -41.06 -18.77 -6.68
C SER A 427 -41.12 -20.20 -6.15
N ASN A 428 -41.49 -21.15 -7.01
CA ASN A 428 -41.49 -22.56 -6.66
C ASN A 428 -40.05 -22.95 -6.24
N PRO A 429 -39.81 -23.35 -4.98
CA PRO A 429 -38.45 -23.55 -4.46
C PRO A 429 -37.69 -24.68 -5.17
N SER A 430 -38.39 -25.55 -5.90
CA SER A 430 -37.81 -26.62 -6.72
C SER A 430 -37.18 -26.16 -8.04
N LYS A 431 -37.41 -24.89 -8.46
CA LYS A 431 -36.86 -24.32 -9.72
C LYS A 431 -35.80 -23.26 -9.48
N ARG A 432 -35.03 -23.36 -8.39
CA ARG A 432 -33.88 -22.47 -8.17
C ARG A 432 -32.79 -22.79 -9.19
N SER A 433 -32.26 -21.78 -9.87
CA SER A 433 -31.12 -21.97 -10.76
C SER A 433 -29.88 -22.34 -9.94
N CYS A 434 -28.92 -23.06 -10.56
CA CYS A 434 -27.66 -23.45 -9.92
C CYS A 434 -26.90 -22.23 -9.33
N TRP A 435 -27.09 -21.06 -9.92
CA TRP A 435 -26.50 -19.77 -9.51
C TRP A 435 -27.12 -19.17 -8.25
N GLU A 436 -28.23 -19.73 -7.75
CA GLU A 436 -28.91 -19.29 -6.53
C GLU A 436 -28.44 -20.05 -5.28
N ILE A 437 -27.59 -21.08 -5.44
CA ILE A 437 -27.10 -21.89 -4.33
C ILE A 437 -25.73 -21.35 -3.92
N PRO A 438 -25.62 -20.64 -2.77
CA PRO A 438 -24.34 -20.12 -2.34
C PRO A 438 -23.44 -21.26 -1.84
N LEU A 439 -22.12 -21.08 -1.97
CA LEU A 439 -21.15 -22.08 -1.54
C LEU A 439 -21.26 -22.26 -0.02
N THR A 440 -21.89 -23.35 0.40
CA THR A 440 -22.23 -23.60 1.80
C THR A 440 -21.51 -24.83 2.30
N ILE A 441 -20.74 -24.65 3.37
CA ILE A 441 -19.98 -25.70 4.03
C ILE A 441 -20.64 -25.97 5.38
N SER A 442 -21.19 -27.18 5.54
CA SER A 442 -21.87 -27.61 6.78
C SER A 442 -21.08 -28.66 7.56
N TRP A 443 -19.86 -28.95 7.12
CA TRP A 443 -19.02 -29.97 7.72
C TRP A 443 -18.52 -29.54 9.10
N TRP A 444 -18.67 -30.41 10.11
CA TRP A 444 -18.25 -30.13 11.48
C TRP A 444 -16.75 -29.83 11.60
N GLY A 445 -15.91 -30.55 10.84
CA GLY A 445 -14.47 -30.30 10.78
C GLY A 445 -14.14 -28.93 10.21
N PHE A 446 -14.96 -28.39 9.30
CA PHE A 446 -14.76 -27.02 8.82
C PHE A 446 -14.95 -26.02 9.94
N ARG A 447 -16.04 -26.13 10.71
CA ARG A 447 -16.33 -25.23 11.82
C ARG A 447 -15.30 -25.31 12.94
N ASP A 448 -14.96 -26.52 13.36
CA ASP A 448 -14.20 -26.73 14.60
C ASP A 448 -12.67 -26.75 14.38
N VAL A 449 -12.22 -26.91 13.13
CA VAL A 449 -10.79 -26.97 12.79
C VAL A 449 -10.41 -25.92 11.74
N PHE A 450 -10.98 -25.97 10.53
CA PHE A 450 -10.53 -25.11 9.44
C PHE A 450 -10.83 -23.63 9.66
N TYR A 451 -12.02 -23.30 10.15
CA TYR A 451 -12.42 -21.91 10.38
C TYR A 451 -11.54 -21.23 11.45
N PRO A 452 -11.25 -21.86 12.62
CA PRO A 452 -10.24 -21.36 13.55
C PRO A 452 -8.84 -21.18 12.93
N ILE A 453 -8.40 -22.08 12.04
CA ILE A 453 -7.10 -21.94 11.35
C ILE A 453 -7.12 -20.72 10.43
N ILE A 454 -8.17 -20.52 9.64
CA ILE A 454 -8.33 -19.34 8.77
C ILE A 454 -8.36 -18.06 9.61
N LEU A 455 -9.07 -18.07 10.74
CA LEU A 455 -9.08 -16.96 11.68
C LEU A 455 -7.68 -16.67 12.25
N LEU A 456 -6.93 -17.70 12.64
CA LEU A 456 -5.54 -17.57 13.13
C LEU A 456 -4.60 -17.03 12.04
N MET A 457 -4.78 -17.46 10.80
CA MET A 457 -4.07 -16.92 9.64
C MET A 457 -4.36 -15.42 9.48
N SER A 458 -5.63 -15.01 9.54
CA SER A 458 -6.02 -13.60 9.49
C SER A 458 -5.50 -12.78 10.67
N LEU A 459 -5.51 -13.34 11.89
CA LEU A 459 -4.88 -12.70 13.05
C LEU A 459 -3.37 -12.49 12.85
N THR A 460 -2.69 -13.49 12.27
CA THR A 460 -1.25 -13.41 11.95
C THR A 460 -0.98 -12.34 10.90
N ILE A 461 -1.79 -12.28 9.84
CA ILE A 461 -1.73 -11.23 8.81
C ILE A 461 -1.92 -9.87 9.47
N ASN A 462 -2.97 -9.70 10.27
CA ASN A 462 -3.30 -8.41 10.88
C ASN A 462 -2.23 -7.94 11.87
N LEU A 463 -1.66 -8.86 12.66
CA LEU A 463 -0.52 -8.56 13.53
C LEU A 463 0.72 -8.18 12.72
N GLY A 464 1.01 -8.90 11.64
CA GLY A 464 2.08 -8.56 10.71
C GLY A 464 1.89 -7.17 10.10
N ASN A 465 0.68 -6.85 9.67
CA ASN A 465 0.29 -5.53 9.14
C ASN A 465 0.51 -4.43 10.19
N TRP A 466 0.14 -4.64 11.45
CA TRP A 466 0.41 -3.69 12.54
C TRP A 466 1.90 -3.49 12.77
N ILE A 467 2.65 -4.58 12.93
CA ILE A 467 4.11 -4.53 13.16
C ILE A 467 4.80 -3.81 12.01
N PHE A 468 4.45 -4.16 10.77
CA PHE A 468 4.98 -3.53 9.57
C PHE A 468 4.65 -2.04 9.55
N PHE A 469 3.38 -1.67 9.71
CA PHE A 469 2.94 -0.29 9.54
C PHE A 469 3.46 0.64 10.65
N VAL A 470 3.46 0.18 11.91
CA VAL A 470 4.05 0.93 13.03
C VAL A 470 5.54 1.13 12.82
N SER A 471 6.27 0.09 12.42
CA SER A 471 7.71 0.18 12.16
C SER A 471 8.01 1.06 10.95
N TYR A 472 7.20 0.97 9.89
CA TYR A 472 7.32 1.78 8.69
C TYR A 472 7.17 3.26 9.03
N VAL A 473 6.09 3.63 9.71
CA VAL A 473 5.84 5.01 10.13
C VAL A 473 6.92 5.49 11.12
N LYS A 474 7.42 4.61 12.00
CA LYS A 474 8.51 4.95 12.92
C LYS A 474 9.81 5.26 12.18
N ILE A 475 10.23 4.41 11.25
CA ILE A 475 11.51 4.53 10.53
C ILE A 475 11.45 5.62 9.46
N ALA A 476 10.36 5.66 8.67
CA ALA A 476 10.12 6.73 7.72
C ALA A 476 10.05 8.07 8.45
N GLY A 477 9.41 8.09 9.62
CA GLY A 477 9.33 9.24 10.49
C GLY A 477 8.76 10.42 9.73
N ASP A 478 9.59 11.43 9.59
CA ASP A 478 9.28 12.65 8.87
C ASP A 478 9.09 12.42 7.37
N LEU A 479 9.73 11.43 6.73
CA LEU A 479 9.48 11.11 5.33
C LEU A 479 8.00 10.79 5.06
N PHE A 480 7.32 10.21 6.04
CA PHE A 480 5.91 9.90 5.97
C PHE A 480 5.07 11.09 6.44
N CYS A 481 4.84 12.05 5.53
CA CYS A 481 4.11 13.28 5.81
C CYS A 481 2.98 13.50 4.80
N PRO A 482 1.87 12.78 4.97
CA PRO A 482 0.71 12.92 4.11
C PRO A 482 0.01 14.27 4.31
N SER A 483 -0.16 15.02 3.23
CA SER A 483 -1.08 16.17 3.16
C SER A 483 -2.52 15.66 3.16
N GLY A 484 -3.45 16.46 3.71
CA GLY A 484 -4.85 16.06 3.77
C GLY A 484 -5.14 14.87 4.70
N SER A 485 -4.34 14.67 5.76
CA SER A 485 -4.53 13.58 6.74
C SER A 485 -5.96 13.49 7.28
N ARG A 486 -6.64 14.62 7.50
CA ARG A 486 -8.06 14.66 7.91
C ARG A 486 -9.00 14.10 6.84
N ALA A 487 -8.74 14.37 5.57
CA ALA A 487 -9.54 13.83 4.45
C ALA A 487 -9.29 12.33 4.30
N VAL A 488 -8.05 11.89 4.48
CA VAL A 488 -7.66 10.47 4.50
C VAL A 488 -8.34 9.74 5.66
N GLU A 489 -8.33 10.30 6.86
CA GLU A 489 -9.03 9.76 8.03
C GLU A 489 -10.54 9.66 7.80
N ALA A 490 -11.15 10.75 7.29
CA ALA A 490 -12.57 10.76 6.96
C ALA A 490 -12.90 9.71 5.89
N LEU A 491 -12.02 9.48 4.91
CA LEU A 491 -12.16 8.42 3.91
C LEU A 491 -12.08 7.03 4.56
N TRP A 492 -11.09 6.79 5.42
CA TRP A 492 -10.87 5.51 6.08
C TRP A 492 -12.03 5.08 6.97
N ILE A 493 -12.72 6.04 7.58
CA ILE A 493 -13.89 5.78 8.41
C ILE A 493 -15.16 5.78 7.55
N GLY A 494 -15.38 6.86 6.80
CA GLY A 494 -16.63 7.13 6.11
C GLY A 494 -16.92 6.15 4.98
N LEU A 495 -15.91 5.76 4.20
CA LEU A 495 -16.14 4.89 3.04
C LEU A 495 -16.52 3.45 3.44
N PRO A 496 -15.77 2.74 4.31
CA PRO A 496 -16.17 1.39 4.73
C PRO A 496 -17.51 1.34 5.45
N VAL A 497 -17.80 2.36 6.29
CA VAL A 497 -19.11 2.50 6.96
C VAL A 497 -20.21 2.73 5.92
N GLY A 498 -20.00 3.64 4.97
CA GLY A 498 -20.94 3.92 3.88
C GLY A 498 -21.24 2.70 3.01
N ILE A 499 -20.21 1.96 2.59
CA ILE A 499 -20.37 0.70 1.85
C ILE A 499 -21.13 -0.33 2.70
N THR A 500 -20.84 -0.42 4.00
CA THR A 500 -21.56 -1.32 4.90
C THR A 500 -23.04 -0.96 5.02
N ILE A 501 -23.37 0.33 5.11
CA ILE A 501 -24.77 0.81 5.08
C ILE A 501 -25.46 0.41 3.78
N VAL A 502 -24.85 0.73 2.63
CA VAL A 502 -25.41 0.44 1.30
C VAL A 502 -25.69 -1.05 1.14
N PHE A 503 -24.73 -1.90 1.51
CA PHE A 503 -24.90 -3.35 1.41
C PHE A 503 -25.86 -3.91 2.46
N ALA A 504 -25.95 -3.33 3.65
CA ALA A 504 -26.97 -3.73 4.63
C ALA A 504 -28.39 -3.40 4.14
N VAL A 505 -28.58 -2.23 3.53
CA VAL A 505 -29.84 -1.83 2.90
C VAL A 505 -30.15 -2.73 1.71
N PHE A 506 -29.17 -2.98 0.82
CA PHE A 506 -29.32 -3.88 -0.30
C PHE A 506 -29.70 -5.30 0.16
N LYS A 507 -29.00 -5.85 1.15
CA LYS A 507 -29.32 -7.16 1.74
C LYS A 507 -30.74 -7.17 2.26
N LYS A 508 -31.17 -6.15 3.02
CA LYS A 508 -32.54 -6.06 3.52
C LYS A 508 -33.60 -5.95 2.41
N LEU A 509 -33.28 -5.30 1.28
CA LEU A 509 -34.19 -5.18 0.14
C LEU A 509 -34.29 -6.46 -0.71
N THR A 510 -33.25 -7.30 -0.68
CA THR A 510 -33.13 -8.46 -1.56
C THR A 510 -33.23 -9.81 -0.85
N ASP A 511 -32.91 -9.90 0.44
CA ASP A 511 -32.86 -11.17 1.15
C ASP A 511 -34.27 -11.76 1.32
N PRO A 512 -34.47 -13.02 0.92
CA PRO A 512 -35.69 -13.77 1.18
C PRO A 512 -36.03 -14.05 2.64
N VAL A 513 -35.06 -13.89 3.53
CA VAL A 513 -34.84 -14.88 4.58
C VAL A 513 -35.82 -14.80 5.77
N GLU A 514 -36.60 -13.73 5.92
CA GLU A 514 -37.56 -13.66 7.04
C GLU A 514 -38.76 -14.63 6.92
N GLU A 515 -39.00 -15.28 5.77
CA GLU A 515 -40.19 -16.13 5.57
C GLU A 515 -39.94 -17.65 5.45
N TRP A 516 -38.70 -18.12 5.29
CA TRP A 516 -38.42 -19.52 4.87
C TRP A 516 -37.76 -20.43 5.93
N GLU A 517 -37.56 -19.94 7.16
CA GLU A 517 -37.15 -20.79 8.30
C GLU A 517 -38.33 -21.16 9.22
N MET A 518 -39.57 -21.02 8.73
CA MET A 518 -40.74 -21.75 9.20
C MET A 518 -40.95 -22.98 8.33
#